data_AF-J8A814-F1
#
_entry.id   AF-J8A814-F1
#
_cell.length_a   1.000
_cell.length_b   1.000
_cell.length_c   1.000
_cell.angle_alpha   90.00
_cell.angle_beta   90.00
_cell.angle_gamma   90.00
#
_symmetry.space_group_name_H-M   'P 1'
#
loop_
_entity.id
_entity.type
_entity.pdbx_description
1 polymer ?
#
loop_
_entity_poly.entity_id
_entity_poly.type
_entity_poly.pdbx_seq_one_letter_code
_entity_poly.pdbx_strand_id
1 'polypeptide(L)'
;MNESEFYSYHIVTKNKMKLGQTIHFDKNQNNTLYHFFFEREQLNSNGEDSIQILKSHYTNEELHINNENAKVVINYIDQTIRAVRETIVEMVRLQEYPEYPSRLSCLYASKSYEDALKWKALFDSYNREVLQLVKLRVIGRSFEGDGNLLPKEDGIPFAQKIEQAREYWKGNVRNELPELLINGRIEVVEIIDDFSQIHI
;
A
#
# COMPACT_ATOMS: atom_id res chain seq x y z
N MET A 1 21.77 5.33 -15.65
CA MET A 1 21.64 3.95 -15.13
C MET A 1 20.17 3.66 -14.83
N ASN A 2 19.54 2.77 -15.60
CA ASN A 2 18.78 3.16 -16.78
C ASN A 2 17.30 3.00 -16.44
N GLU A 3 16.50 4.04 -16.63
CA GLU A 3 15.05 3.92 -16.64
C GLU A 3 14.65 3.06 -17.83
N SER A 4 13.73 2.13 -17.62
CA SER A 4 13.15 1.32 -18.69
C SER A 4 11.81 1.92 -19.10
N GLU A 5 11.49 1.75 -20.38
CA GLU A 5 10.16 2.01 -20.89
C GLU A 5 9.37 0.70 -20.96
N PHE A 6 8.20 0.64 -20.34
CA PHE A 6 7.35 -0.55 -20.33
C PHE A 6 5.86 -0.20 -20.15
N TYR A 7 5.00 -1.19 -20.37
CA TYR A 7 3.57 -1.07 -20.10
C TYR A 7 3.16 -1.81 -18.84
N SER A 8 2.17 -1.29 -18.13
CA SER A 8 1.51 -1.93 -17.00
C SER A 8 0.01 -1.60 -16.99
N TYR A 9 -0.72 -2.24 -16.08
CA TYR A 9 -2.18 -2.10 -15.97
C TYR A 9 -2.55 -1.64 -14.56
N HIS A 10 -3.54 -0.77 -14.42
CA HIS A 10 -3.89 -0.22 -13.11
C HIS A 10 -5.41 -0.19 -12.91
N ILE A 11 -5.82 -0.62 -11.71
CA ILE A 11 -7.20 -0.55 -11.23
C ILE A 11 -7.41 0.80 -10.56
N VAL A 12 -8.34 1.58 -11.09
CA VAL A 12 -8.69 2.91 -10.57
C VAL A 12 -9.89 2.79 -9.63
N THR A 13 -9.74 3.19 -8.37
CA THR A 13 -10.83 3.10 -7.37
C THR A 13 -11.20 4.42 -6.69
N LYS A 14 -10.43 5.49 -6.89
CA LYS A 14 -10.68 6.78 -6.22
C LYS A 14 -11.33 7.80 -7.15
N ASN A 15 -10.53 8.26 -8.11
CA ASN A 15 -10.93 9.27 -9.09
C ASN A 15 -10.59 8.73 -10.46
N LYS A 16 -11.54 8.83 -11.41
CA LYS A 16 -11.30 8.42 -12.79
C LYS A 16 -10.06 9.10 -13.37
N MET A 17 -9.28 8.31 -14.10
CA MET A 17 -8.14 8.80 -14.86
C MET A 17 -8.58 9.23 -16.27
N LYS A 18 -7.77 10.10 -16.88
CA LYS A 18 -7.98 10.61 -18.24
C LYS A 18 -6.87 10.13 -19.16
N LEU A 19 -7.18 9.93 -20.44
CA LEU A 19 -6.17 9.65 -21.47
C LEU A 19 -5.12 10.79 -21.50
N GLY A 20 -3.85 10.45 -21.55
CA GLY A 20 -2.71 11.37 -21.50
C GLY A 20 -2.41 11.94 -20.10
N GLN A 21 -3.18 11.58 -19.07
CA GLN A 21 -2.86 11.97 -17.69
C GLN A 21 -1.49 11.42 -17.30
N THR A 22 -0.64 12.30 -16.77
CA THR A 22 0.70 11.92 -16.27
C THR A 22 0.71 11.91 -14.74
N ILE A 23 1.35 10.90 -14.15
CA ILE A 23 1.58 10.72 -12.72
C ILE A 23 3.09 10.62 -12.51
N HIS A 24 3.60 11.27 -11.47
CA HIS A 24 5.02 11.34 -11.17
C HIS A 24 5.34 10.72 -9.82
N PHE A 25 6.25 9.74 -9.83
CA PHE A 25 6.92 9.16 -8.66
C PHE A 25 8.44 9.15 -8.89
N ASP A 26 9.00 10.30 -9.30
CA ASP A 26 10.38 10.51 -9.69
C ASP A 26 11.15 11.46 -8.75
N LYS A 27 10.45 12.13 -7.83
CA LYS A 27 10.98 13.16 -6.92
C LYS A 27 10.43 12.99 -5.50
N ASN A 28 10.43 11.77 -4.99
CA ASN A 28 10.02 11.43 -3.63
C ASN A 28 8.58 11.86 -3.28
N GLN A 29 7.66 11.83 -4.25
CA GLN A 29 6.25 12.07 -3.99
C GLN A 29 5.67 10.92 -3.16
N ASN A 30 5.00 11.23 -2.05
CA ASN A 30 4.33 10.21 -1.24
C ASN A 30 3.04 9.74 -1.90
N ASN A 31 2.74 8.45 -1.79
CA ASN A 31 1.49 7.89 -2.31
C ASN A 31 0.38 7.88 -1.24
N THR A 32 -0.82 7.45 -1.63
CA THR A 32 -1.97 7.34 -0.71
C THR A 32 -1.68 6.45 0.50
N LEU A 33 -0.91 5.38 0.33
CA LEU A 33 -0.60 4.45 1.40
C LEU A 33 0.23 5.14 2.49
N TYR A 34 1.22 5.96 2.10
CA TYR A 34 1.97 6.79 3.03
C TYR A 34 1.04 7.71 3.82
N HIS A 35 0.22 8.53 3.14
CA HIS A 35 -0.68 9.48 3.82
C HIS A 35 -1.64 8.79 4.79
N PHE A 36 -2.15 7.61 4.43
CA PHE A 36 -3.11 6.88 5.27
C PHE A 36 -2.47 6.30 6.54
N PHE A 37 -1.26 5.73 6.46
CA PHE A 37 -0.65 5.05 7.60
C PHE A 37 0.28 5.94 8.42
N PHE A 38 0.96 6.91 7.80
CA PHE A 38 2.00 7.71 8.44
C PHE A 38 1.52 9.09 8.90
N GLU A 39 0.56 9.71 8.21
CA GLU A 39 0.12 11.08 8.53
C GLU A 39 -1.22 11.14 9.26
N ARG A 40 -2.08 10.14 9.08
CA ARG A 40 -3.39 10.10 9.74
C ARG A 40 -3.23 9.87 11.23
N GLU A 41 -3.91 10.66 12.05
CA GLU A 41 -3.94 10.47 13.50
C GLU A 41 -5.30 9.91 13.96
N GLN A 42 -5.31 9.20 15.09
CA GLN A 42 -6.50 8.70 15.76
C GLN A 42 -6.55 9.31 17.15
N LEU A 43 -7.53 10.18 17.40
CA LEU A 43 -7.72 10.88 18.67
C LEU A 43 -9.15 10.64 19.18
N ASN A 44 -9.33 10.65 20.50
CA ASN A 44 -10.66 10.75 21.09
C ASN A 44 -11.18 12.20 21.09
N SER A 45 -12.40 12.41 21.56
CA SER A 45 -13.04 13.73 21.69
C SER A 45 -12.29 14.73 22.59
N ASN A 46 -11.40 14.25 23.47
CA ASN A 46 -10.53 15.08 24.31
C ASN A 46 -9.18 15.42 23.64
N GLY A 47 -8.93 14.92 22.42
CA GLY A 47 -7.65 15.08 21.73
C GLY A 47 -6.55 14.14 22.25
N GLU A 48 -6.91 13.05 22.92
CA GLU A 48 -5.96 12.07 23.44
C GLU A 48 -5.67 10.96 22.41
N ASP A 49 -4.39 10.66 22.23
CA ASP A 49 -3.93 9.52 21.43
C ASP A 49 -3.97 8.20 22.23
N SER A 50 -3.78 7.08 21.53
CA SER A 50 -3.77 5.74 22.14
C SER A 50 -2.72 5.56 23.24
N ILE A 51 -1.52 6.13 23.10
CA ILE A 51 -0.45 6.02 24.09
C ILE A 51 -0.82 6.78 25.36
N GLN A 52 -1.44 7.95 25.22
CA GLN A 52 -1.96 8.73 26.35
C GLN A 52 -3.08 7.97 27.06
N ILE A 53 -4.06 7.45 26.32
CA ILE A 53 -5.17 6.65 26.84
C ILE A 53 -4.66 5.40 27.58
N LEU A 54 -3.75 4.63 26.97
CA LEU A 54 -3.19 3.42 27.57
C LEU A 54 -2.49 3.73 28.90
N LYS A 55 -1.70 4.81 28.95
CA LYS A 55 -0.98 5.23 30.16
C LYS A 55 -1.90 5.74 31.26
N SER A 56 -2.93 6.51 30.92
CA SER A 56 -3.87 7.06 31.91
C SER A 56 -4.83 6.01 32.47
N HIS A 57 -5.13 4.96 31.69
CA HIS A 57 -6.03 3.88 32.10
C HIS A 57 -5.32 2.65 32.69
N TYR A 58 -3.98 2.56 32.65
CA TYR A 58 -3.24 1.51 33.34
C TYR A 58 -3.00 1.89 34.82
N THR A 59 -3.81 1.35 35.71
CA THR A 59 -3.77 1.66 37.15
C THR A 59 -3.91 0.39 37.97
N ASN A 60 -3.19 0.28 39.09
CA ASN A 60 -3.22 -0.89 39.96
C ASN A 60 -3.03 -2.23 39.21
N GLU A 61 -2.11 -2.25 38.24
CA GLU A 61 -1.84 -3.41 37.37
C GLU A 61 -3.00 -3.86 36.46
N GLU A 62 -4.06 -3.05 36.35
CA GLU A 62 -5.23 -3.30 35.51
C GLU A 62 -5.35 -2.28 34.37
N LEU A 63 -5.95 -2.70 33.25
CA LEU A 63 -6.22 -1.85 32.08
C LEU A 63 -7.69 -1.98 31.67
N HIS A 64 -8.48 -0.94 31.98
CA HIS A 64 -9.91 -0.88 31.65
C HIS A 64 -10.18 0.29 30.71
N ILE A 65 -10.46 -0.02 29.44
CA ILE A 65 -10.72 0.98 28.39
C ILE A 65 -12.05 0.63 27.70
N ASN A 66 -12.94 1.60 27.60
CA ASN A 66 -14.29 1.41 27.07
C ASN A 66 -14.61 2.44 25.97
N ASN A 67 -15.70 2.20 25.23
CA ASN A 67 -16.33 3.15 24.32
C ASN A 67 -15.35 3.76 23.28
N GLU A 68 -15.35 5.09 23.15
CA GLU A 68 -14.52 5.84 22.22
C GLU A 68 -13.02 5.54 22.44
N ASN A 69 -12.56 5.53 23.69
CA ASN A 69 -11.16 5.26 24.01
C ASN A 69 -10.73 3.88 23.51
N ALA A 70 -11.58 2.86 23.66
CA ALA A 70 -11.29 1.52 23.16
C ALA A 70 -11.18 1.52 21.62
N LYS A 71 -12.07 2.23 20.93
CA LYS A 71 -12.04 2.37 19.47
C LYS A 71 -10.76 3.07 18.98
N VAL A 72 -10.35 4.14 19.65
CA VAL A 72 -9.10 4.87 19.34
C VAL A 72 -7.89 3.96 19.51
N VAL A 73 -7.83 3.21 20.61
CA VAL A 73 -6.72 2.28 20.88
C VAL A 73 -6.63 1.19 19.81
N ILE A 74 -7.74 0.53 19.46
CA ILE A 74 -7.75 -0.51 18.43
C ILE A 74 -7.38 0.05 17.05
N ASN A 75 -7.98 1.16 16.64
CA ASN A 75 -7.64 1.80 15.37
C ASN A 75 -6.16 2.20 15.30
N TYR A 76 -5.62 2.71 16.40
CA TYR A 76 -4.20 3.05 16.50
C TYR A 76 -3.33 1.81 16.36
N ILE A 77 -3.65 0.70 17.03
CA ILE A 77 -2.88 -0.56 16.91
C ILE A 77 -2.90 -1.05 15.47
N ASP A 78 -4.07 -1.09 14.84
CA ASP A 78 -4.26 -1.53 13.45
C ASP A 78 -3.48 -0.67 12.45
N GLN A 79 -3.50 0.65 12.62
CA GLN A 79 -2.77 1.56 11.76
C GLN A 79 -1.27 1.50 12.01
N THR A 80 -0.85 1.47 13.28
CA THR A 80 0.56 1.50 13.69
C THR A 80 1.30 0.25 13.26
N ILE A 81 0.71 -0.94 13.40
CA ILE A 81 1.39 -2.17 12.96
C ILE A 81 1.62 -2.19 11.44
N ARG A 82 0.70 -1.59 10.67
CA ARG A 82 0.84 -1.40 9.22
C ARG A 82 1.88 -0.34 8.88
N ALA A 83 1.93 0.78 9.60
CA ALA A 83 2.98 1.79 9.44
C ALA A 83 4.37 1.20 9.77
N VAL A 84 4.48 0.39 10.83
CA VAL A 84 5.70 -0.34 11.20
C VAL A 84 6.11 -1.31 10.09
N ARG A 85 5.18 -2.09 9.53
CA ARG A 85 5.45 -2.97 8.38
C ARG A 85 6.10 -2.19 7.25
N GLU A 86 5.49 -1.10 6.82
CA GLU A 86 5.99 -0.32 5.68
C GLU A 86 7.33 0.37 6.01
N THR A 87 7.53 0.81 7.25
CA THR A 87 8.80 1.39 7.72
C THR A 87 9.94 0.36 7.67
N ILE A 88 9.70 -0.86 8.17
CA ILE A 88 10.69 -1.94 8.15
C ILE A 88 10.99 -2.36 6.71
N VAL A 89 9.96 -2.50 5.87
CA VAL A 89 10.13 -2.87 4.47
C VAL A 89 10.93 -1.81 3.70
N GLU A 90 10.67 -0.52 3.92
CA GLU A 90 11.46 0.56 3.31
C GLU A 90 12.89 0.59 3.84
N MET A 91 13.11 0.37 5.14
CA MET A 91 14.45 0.30 5.73
C MET A 91 15.29 -0.80 5.07
N VAL A 92 14.74 -2.01 4.89
CA VAL A 92 15.43 -3.12 4.21
C VAL A 92 15.69 -2.78 2.74
N ARG A 93 14.72 -2.17 2.05
CA ARG A 93 14.89 -1.72 0.66
C ARG A 93 16.08 -0.78 0.53
N LEU A 94 16.19 0.22 1.40
CA LEU A 94 17.28 1.19 1.38
C LEU A 94 18.64 0.55 1.64
N GLN A 95 18.70 -0.49 2.47
CA GLN A 95 19.94 -1.18 2.84
C GLN A 95 20.41 -2.16 1.76
N GLU A 96 19.50 -2.91 1.16
CA GLU A 96 19.82 -4.11 0.38
C GLU A 96 19.34 -4.06 -1.07
N TYR A 97 18.30 -3.27 -1.38
CA TYR A 97 17.66 -3.18 -2.69
C TYR A 97 17.34 -1.75 -3.13
N PRO A 98 18.30 -0.79 -3.03
CA PRO A 98 18.03 0.64 -3.23
C PRO A 98 17.54 0.98 -4.64
N GLU A 99 17.71 0.09 -5.61
CA GLU A 99 17.28 0.24 -6.99
C GLU A 99 15.76 0.09 -7.19
N TYR A 100 15.06 -0.64 -6.32
CA TYR A 100 13.62 -0.90 -6.46
C TYR A 100 12.76 0.30 -6.06
N PRO A 101 11.56 0.47 -6.65
CA PRO A 101 10.60 1.47 -6.21
C PRO A 101 10.25 1.32 -4.73
N SER A 102 10.13 2.44 -4.02
CA SER A 102 9.61 2.44 -2.65
C SER A 102 8.10 2.21 -2.66
N ARG A 103 7.60 1.35 -1.77
CA ARG A 103 6.15 1.18 -1.51
C ARG A 103 5.48 2.47 -1.02
N LEU A 104 6.25 3.40 -0.46
CA LEU A 104 5.77 4.70 0.02
C LEU A 104 5.72 5.76 -1.11
N SER A 105 6.36 5.49 -2.25
CA SER A 105 6.50 6.40 -3.38
C SER A 105 6.44 5.63 -4.72
N CYS A 106 5.34 4.90 -4.91
CA CYS A 106 5.05 4.18 -6.14
C CYS A 106 3.55 4.19 -6.46
N LEU A 107 3.23 3.80 -7.68
CA LEU A 107 1.90 3.33 -8.05
C LEU A 107 1.86 1.80 -7.98
N TYR A 108 0.76 1.25 -7.50
CA TYR A 108 0.48 -0.18 -7.50
C TYR A 108 -0.21 -0.57 -8.80
N ALA A 109 0.32 -1.56 -9.51
CA ALA A 109 -0.11 -1.97 -10.82
C ALA A 109 -0.09 -3.50 -10.98
N SER A 110 -0.52 -3.95 -12.14
CA SER A 110 -0.40 -5.33 -12.61
C SER A 110 0.48 -5.37 -13.85
N LYS A 111 1.22 -6.47 -14.01
CA LYS A 111 2.10 -6.69 -15.17
C LYS A 111 1.31 -6.94 -16.46
N SER A 112 0.18 -7.62 -16.35
CA SER A 112 -0.68 -7.97 -17.47
C SER A 112 -2.14 -7.55 -17.23
N TYR A 113 -2.90 -7.48 -18.31
CA TYR A 113 -4.35 -7.27 -18.25
C TYR A 113 -5.05 -8.40 -17.50
N GLU A 114 -4.62 -9.64 -17.71
CA GLU A 114 -5.17 -10.82 -17.03
C GLU A 114 -5.00 -10.72 -15.51
N ASP A 115 -3.82 -10.30 -15.05
CA ASP A 115 -3.57 -10.10 -13.61
C ASP A 115 -4.40 -8.94 -13.06
N ALA A 116 -4.60 -7.87 -13.84
CA ALA A 116 -5.51 -6.79 -13.46
C ALA A 116 -6.96 -7.27 -13.32
N LEU A 117 -7.43 -8.21 -14.15
CA LEU A 117 -8.76 -8.80 -13.98
C LEU A 117 -8.87 -9.66 -12.72
N LYS A 118 -7.83 -10.44 -12.39
CA LYS A 118 -7.79 -11.20 -11.12
C LYS A 118 -7.83 -10.27 -9.91
N TRP A 119 -7.06 -9.18 -9.95
CA TRP A 119 -7.11 -8.15 -8.92
C TRP A 119 -8.48 -7.48 -8.84
N LYS A 120 -9.14 -7.20 -9.96
CA LYS A 120 -10.50 -6.64 -9.97
C LYS A 120 -11.49 -7.59 -9.30
N ALA A 121 -11.47 -8.87 -9.63
CA ALA A 121 -12.34 -9.88 -9.01
C ALA A 121 -12.14 -9.94 -7.49
N LEU A 122 -10.89 -9.82 -7.02
CA LEU A 122 -10.58 -9.72 -5.60
C LEU A 122 -11.20 -8.47 -4.98
N PHE A 123 -11.06 -7.29 -5.61
CA PHE A 123 -11.67 -6.05 -5.13
C PHE A 123 -13.20 -6.16 -5.03
N ASP A 124 -13.85 -6.74 -6.04
CA ASP A 124 -15.30 -6.97 -6.05
C ASP A 124 -15.72 -7.86 -4.88
N SER A 125 -14.96 -8.93 -4.57
CA SER A 125 -15.23 -9.83 -3.43
C SER A 125 -15.13 -9.18 -2.05
N TYR A 126 -14.41 -8.06 -1.95
CA TYR A 126 -14.31 -7.22 -0.75
C TYR A 126 -15.23 -5.99 -0.80
N ASN A 127 -16.17 -5.95 -1.75
CA ASN A 127 -17.10 -4.83 -1.96
C ASN A 127 -16.37 -3.49 -2.17
N ARG A 128 -15.19 -3.51 -2.79
CA ARG A 128 -14.42 -2.31 -3.13
C ARG A 128 -14.72 -1.90 -4.56
N GLU A 129 -15.33 -0.73 -4.72
CA GLU A 129 -15.69 -0.20 -6.04
C GLU A 129 -14.45 0.01 -6.93
N VAL A 130 -14.53 -0.50 -8.16
CA VAL A 130 -13.56 -0.28 -9.23
C VAL A 130 -14.21 0.60 -10.29
N LEU A 131 -13.62 1.76 -10.55
CA LEU A 131 -14.14 2.75 -11.50
C LEU A 131 -13.67 2.45 -12.93
N GLN A 132 -12.39 2.14 -13.10
CA GLN A 132 -11.78 1.91 -14.41
C GLN A 132 -10.63 0.90 -14.33
N LEU A 133 -10.32 0.28 -15.47
CA LEU A 133 -9.07 -0.41 -15.72
C LEU A 133 -8.33 0.33 -16.84
N VAL A 134 -7.10 0.76 -16.57
CA VAL A 134 -6.31 1.58 -17.51
C VAL A 134 -4.97 0.93 -17.84
N LYS A 135 -4.47 1.21 -19.05
CA LYS A 135 -3.11 0.88 -19.47
C LYS A 135 -2.20 2.08 -19.25
N LEU A 136 -1.03 1.80 -18.70
CA LEU A 136 -0.02 2.80 -18.36
C LEU A 136 1.23 2.57 -19.19
N ARG A 137 1.80 3.64 -19.74
CA ARG A 137 3.18 3.69 -20.23
C ARG A 137 4.05 4.24 -19.12
N VAL A 138 5.06 3.50 -18.71
CA VAL A 138 5.96 3.86 -17.62
C VAL A 138 7.35 4.09 -18.18
N ILE A 139 7.96 5.21 -17.80
CA ILE A 139 9.38 5.49 -17.98
C ILE A 139 9.96 5.58 -16.56
N GLY A 140 10.59 4.50 -16.11
CA GLY A 140 11.00 4.36 -14.71
C GLY A 140 11.47 2.96 -14.36
N ARG A 141 11.14 2.49 -13.16
CA ARG A 141 11.48 1.14 -12.67
C ARG A 141 10.26 0.41 -12.17
N SER A 142 10.40 -0.90 -12.04
CA SER A 142 9.38 -1.75 -11.44
C SER A 142 9.97 -2.79 -10.49
N PHE A 143 9.12 -3.31 -9.61
CA PHE A 143 9.38 -4.47 -8.77
C PHE A 143 8.13 -5.35 -8.72
N GLU A 144 8.29 -6.65 -8.93
CA GLU A 144 7.21 -7.64 -8.88
C GLU A 144 7.25 -8.33 -7.52
N GLY A 145 6.33 -7.95 -6.63
CA GLY A 145 6.28 -8.40 -5.25
C GLY A 145 5.21 -9.46 -4.99
N ASP A 146 5.45 -10.28 -3.97
CA ASP A 146 4.43 -11.14 -3.36
C ASP A 146 4.00 -10.57 -2.01
N GLY A 147 2.78 -10.02 -1.97
CA GLY A 147 2.19 -9.48 -0.75
C GLY A 147 2.10 -10.49 0.40
N ASN A 148 2.12 -11.80 0.11
CA ASN A 148 2.13 -12.83 1.15
C ASN A 148 3.47 -12.92 1.88
N LEU A 149 4.56 -12.38 1.34
CA LEU A 149 5.87 -12.35 2.00
C LEU A 149 6.06 -11.13 2.89
N LEU A 150 5.19 -10.11 2.77
CA LEU A 150 5.26 -8.93 3.62
C LEU A 150 5.12 -9.29 5.10
N PRO A 151 5.79 -8.54 6.00
CA PRO A 151 5.60 -8.71 7.42
C PRO A 151 4.13 -8.62 7.83
N LYS A 152 3.70 -9.55 8.68
CA LYS A 152 2.31 -9.68 9.08
C LYS A 152 1.94 -8.68 10.18
N GLU A 153 0.65 -8.49 10.37
CA GLU A 153 0.05 -7.59 11.36
C GLU A 153 -0.04 -8.27 12.75
N ASP A 154 0.98 -9.07 13.08
CA ASP A 154 1.12 -9.80 14.33
C ASP A 154 2.18 -9.16 15.26
N GLY A 155 2.22 -9.62 16.51
CA GLY A 155 3.13 -9.11 17.56
C GLY A 155 4.53 -9.72 17.57
N ILE A 156 4.99 -10.36 16.49
CA ILE A 156 6.33 -10.97 16.47
C ILE A 156 7.44 -9.90 16.55
N PRO A 157 8.65 -10.24 17.04
CA PRO A 157 9.75 -9.30 17.13
C PRO A 157 10.13 -8.66 15.79
N PHE A 158 10.56 -7.39 15.82
CA PHE A 158 10.93 -6.66 14.61
C PHE A 158 12.10 -7.31 13.85
N ALA A 159 13.02 -7.99 14.54
CA ALA A 159 14.07 -8.77 13.89
C ALA A 159 13.51 -9.82 12.92
N GLN A 160 12.41 -10.49 13.27
CA GLN A 160 11.76 -11.46 12.39
C GLN A 160 11.01 -10.77 11.24
N LYS A 161 10.40 -9.60 11.50
CA LYS A 161 9.78 -8.78 10.46
C LYS A 161 10.81 -8.26 9.44
N ILE A 162 12.03 -7.98 9.88
CA ILE A 162 13.14 -7.61 8.98
C ILE A 162 13.48 -8.78 8.04
N GLU A 163 13.55 -10.01 8.54
CA GLU A 163 13.77 -11.18 7.67
C GLU A 163 12.61 -11.38 6.66
N GLN A 164 11.36 -11.19 7.09
CA GLN A 164 10.21 -11.24 6.19
C GLN A 164 10.30 -10.17 5.09
N ALA A 165 10.73 -8.95 5.44
CA ALA A 165 10.94 -7.88 4.46
C ALA A 165 12.07 -8.21 3.47
N ARG A 166 13.15 -8.90 3.89
CA ARG A 166 14.18 -9.39 2.98
C ARG A 166 13.63 -10.40 1.99
N GLU A 167 12.85 -11.38 2.46
CA GLU A 167 12.24 -12.37 1.58
C GLU A 167 11.24 -11.72 0.61
N TYR A 168 10.50 -10.69 1.03
CA TYR A 168 9.67 -9.89 0.12
C TYR A 168 10.51 -9.28 -1.00
N TRP A 169 11.59 -8.54 -0.69
CA TRP A 169 12.39 -7.84 -1.70
C TRP A 169 13.24 -8.76 -2.57
N LYS A 170 13.68 -9.90 -2.03
CA LYS A 170 14.31 -10.97 -2.80
C LYS A 170 13.36 -11.52 -3.87
N GLY A 171 12.05 -11.44 -3.61
CA GLY A 171 11.00 -11.89 -4.51
C GLY A 171 10.90 -13.41 -4.60
N ASN A 172 9.92 -13.87 -5.36
CA ASN A 172 9.78 -15.29 -5.69
C ASN A 172 9.46 -15.47 -7.19
N VAL A 173 9.75 -16.65 -7.72
CA VAL A 173 9.55 -16.98 -9.15
C VAL A 173 8.09 -17.39 -9.43
N ARG A 174 7.28 -17.62 -8.38
CA ARG A 174 5.91 -18.12 -8.49
C ARG A 174 5.01 -17.32 -7.57
N ASN A 175 4.29 -16.36 -8.14
CA ASN A 175 3.19 -15.68 -7.50
C ASN A 175 1.98 -15.72 -8.46
N GLU A 176 0.84 -16.20 -7.99
CA GLU A 176 -0.40 -16.24 -8.79
C GLU A 176 -1.00 -14.86 -9.03
N LEU A 177 -0.73 -13.91 -8.11
CA LEU A 177 -1.27 -12.56 -8.16
C LEU A 177 -0.18 -11.55 -7.76
N PRO A 178 0.81 -11.30 -8.64
CA PRO A 178 1.89 -10.36 -8.37
C PRO A 178 1.37 -8.93 -8.19
N GLU A 179 1.95 -8.25 -7.21
CA GLU A 179 1.80 -6.82 -7.01
C GLU A 179 2.97 -6.11 -7.70
N LEU A 180 2.70 -5.31 -8.72
CA LEU A 180 3.75 -4.55 -9.41
C LEU A 180 3.87 -3.15 -8.80
N LEU A 181 5.01 -2.86 -8.18
CA LEU A 181 5.37 -1.50 -7.79
C LEU A 181 5.99 -0.81 -9.01
N ILE A 182 5.52 0.38 -9.37
CA ILE A 182 6.09 1.18 -10.47
C ILE A 182 6.36 2.62 -10.03
N ASN A 183 7.45 3.21 -10.52
CA ASN A 183 7.79 4.62 -10.27
C ASN A 183 8.26 5.34 -11.55
N GLY A 184 8.71 6.59 -11.43
CA GLY A 184 9.12 7.41 -12.55
C GLY A 184 7.98 8.23 -13.15
N ARG A 185 8.03 8.47 -14.47
CA ARG A 185 6.98 9.14 -15.23
C ARG A 185 6.00 8.11 -15.78
N ILE A 186 4.75 8.19 -15.37
CA ILE A 186 3.68 7.24 -15.71
C ILE A 186 2.60 7.98 -16.49
N GLU A 187 2.23 7.48 -17.66
CA GLU A 187 1.23 8.08 -18.54
C GLU A 187 0.09 7.12 -18.83
N VAL A 188 -1.15 7.57 -18.69
CA VAL A 188 -2.34 6.81 -19.07
C VAL A 188 -2.47 6.83 -20.59
N VAL A 189 -2.24 5.69 -21.23
CA VAL A 189 -2.25 5.56 -22.70
C VAL A 189 -3.51 4.90 -23.24
N GLU A 190 -4.32 4.28 -22.38
CA GLU A 190 -5.57 3.64 -22.75
C GLU A 190 -6.48 3.53 -21.54
N ILE A 191 -7.78 3.82 -21.71
CA ILE A 191 -8.82 3.44 -20.75
C ILE A 191 -9.46 2.18 -21.35
N ILE A 192 -9.16 1.03 -20.78
CA ILE A 192 -9.59 -0.27 -21.31
C ILE A 192 -11.05 -0.50 -20.98
N ASP A 193 -11.41 -0.31 -19.71
CA ASP A 193 -12.78 -0.45 -19.22
C ASP A 193 -13.15 0.73 -18.31
N ASP A 194 -14.39 1.21 -18.44
CA ASP A 194 -15.02 2.17 -17.52
C ASP A 194 -16.27 1.53 -16.90
N PHE A 195 -16.15 1.09 -15.66
CA PHE A 195 -17.18 0.34 -14.94
C PHE A 195 -18.21 1.24 -14.26
N SER A 196 -17.91 2.53 -14.08
CA SER A 196 -18.82 3.46 -13.42
C SER A 196 -20.11 3.76 -14.20
N GLN A 197 -20.15 3.38 -15.49
CA GLN A 197 -21.35 3.51 -16.32
C GLN A 197 -22.31 2.32 -16.14
N ILE A 198 -21.91 1.27 -15.42
CA ILE A 198 -22.72 0.09 -15.15
C ILE A 198 -23.49 0.33 -13.85
N HIS A 199 -24.49 1.21 -13.90
CA HIS A 199 -25.59 1.21 -12.94
C HIS A 199 -26.87 1.09 -13.78
N ILE A 200 -27.37 -0.14 -13.92
CA ILE A 200 -28.73 -0.42 -14.41
C ILE A 200 -29.60 -0.66 -13.18
#